data_AF-A0A1M5JFZ0-F1
#
_entry.id   AF-A0A1M5JFZ0-F1
#
_cell.length_a   1.000
_cell.length_b   1.000
_cell.length_c   1.000
_cell.angle_alpha   90.00
_cell.angle_beta   90.00
_cell.angle_gamma   90.00
#
_symmetry.space_group_name_H-M   'P 1'
#
loop_
_entity.id
_entity.type
_entity.pdbx_description
1 polymer ?
#
loop_
_entity_poly.entity_id
_entity_poly.type
_entity_poly.pdbx_seq_one_letter_code
_entity_poly.pdbx_strand_id
1 'polypeptide(L)'
;MSRSLKKGAFVDSHVMTKAQAMAGSDKKQAIKTWSRRSTIIPDMVGLTFSVYNGKQFIPVYVTENMVGHKLGEFSMTRTFRGHRKTETAAGGKK
;
A
#
# COMPACT_ATOMS: atom_id res chain seq x y z
N MET A 1 -0.65 -3.97 14.44
CA MET A 1 -1.67 -3.92 15.51
C MET A 1 -2.86 -3.11 15.04
N SER A 2 -4.05 -3.71 15.11
CA SER A 2 -5.32 -3.08 14.79
C SER A 2 -5.73 -2.09 15.89
N ARG A 3 -6.50 -1.06 15.53
CA ARG A 3 -7.15 -0.20 16.55
C ARG A 3 -8.32 -0.96 17.15
N SER A 4 -8.73 -0.58 18.36
CA SER A 4 -9.95 -1.10 18.98
C SER A 4 -11.18 -0.87 18.10
N LEU A 5 -12.03 -1.90 17.96
CA LEU A 5 -13.24 -1.89 17.14
C LEU A 5 -14.19 -0.74 17.52
N LYS A 6 -14.28 -0.37 18.81
CA LYS A 6 -15.13 0.72 19.30
C LYS A 6 -14.74 2.10 18.73
N LYS A 7 -13.51 2.28 18.26
CA LYS A 7 -12.98 3.57 17.76
C LYS A 7 -13.06 3.72 16.23
N GLY A 8 -13.52 2.69 15.51
CA GLY A 8 -13.60 2.69 14.06
C GLY A 8 -12.26 2.63 13.32
N ALA A 9 -12.34 2.47 12.01
CA ALA A 9 -11.18 2.47 11.12
C ALA A 9 -10.48 3.83 11.13
N PHE A 10 -9.14 3.81 11.11
CA PHE A 10 -8.36 5.04 11.02
C PHE A 10 -7.93 5.29 9.59
N VAL A 11 -8.20 6.50 9.10
CA VAL A 11 -7.73 7.02 7.83
C VAL A 11 -7.22 8.44 8.05
N ASP A 12 -6.09 8.75 7.43
CA ASP A 12 -5.51 10.09 7.48
C ASP A 12 -6.37 11.06 6.65
N SER A 13 -6.62 12.26 7.17
CA SER A 13 -7.54 13.23 6.58
C SER A 13 -7.16 13.56 5.13
N HIS A 14 -5.87 13.76 4.87
CA HIS A 14 -5.38 14.08 3.52
C HIS A 14 -5.55 12.91 2.52
N VAL A 15 -5.53 11.66 2.99
CA VAL A 15 -5.80 10.49 2.13
C VAL A 15 -7.28 10.41 1.82
N MET A 16 -8.12 10.65 2.82
CA MET A 16 -9.58 10.66 2.67
C MET A 16 -10.03 11.72 1.67
N THR A 17 -9.57 12.96 1.82
CA THR A 17 -9.93 14.07 0.91
C THR A 17 -9.52 13.77 -0.53
N LYS A 18 -8.32 13.20 -0.75
CA LYS A 18 -7.85 12.80 -2.08
C LYS A 18 -8.67 11.64 -2.66
N ALA A 19 -9.04 10.66 -1.84
CA ALA A 19 -9.85 9.53 -2.26
C ALA A 19 -11.25 9.99 -2.68
N GLN A 20 -11.90 10.84 -1.88
CA GLN A 20 -13.22 11.41 -2.19
C GLN A 20 -13.19 12.26 -3.48
N ALA A 21 -12.17 13.11 -3.64
CA ALA A 21 -12.01 13.92 -4.85
C ALA A 21 -11.81 13.05 -6.10
N MET A 22 -11.13 11.90 -5.96
CA MET A 22 -10.90 10.98 -7.06
C MET A 22 -12.13 10.11 -7.37
N ALA A 23 -12.90 9.73 -6.36
CA ALA A 23 -14.14 8.98 -6.55
C ALA A 23 -15.20 9.78 -7.31
N GLY A 24 -15.22 11.11 -7.15
CA GLY A 24 -16.08 12.02 -7.92
C GLY A 24 -15.53 12.43 -9.30
N SER A 25 -14.33 11.95 -9.69
CA SER A 25 -13.69 12.28 -10.96
C SER A 25 -13.57 11.03 -11.84
N ASP A 26 -13.82 11.16 -13.13
CA ASP A 26 -13.60 10.06 -14.09
C ASP A 26 -12.11 9.72 -14.31
N LYS A 27 -11.20 10.53 -13.78
CA LYS A 27 -9.75 10.35 -13.95
C LYS A 27 -9.22 9.33 -12.95
N LYS A 28 -8.75 8.17 -13.43
CA LYS A 28 -8.12 7.14 -12.59
C LYS A 28 -6.64 7.40 -12.32
N GLN A 29 -6.32 8.56 -11.75
CA GLN A 29 -4.92 8.90 -11.41
C GLN A 29 -4.48 8.23 -10.11
N ALA A 30 -3.22 7.78 -10.07
CA ALA A 30 -2.66 7.15 -8.88
C ALA A 30 -2.43 8.17 -7.75
N ILE A 31 -3.05 7.94 -6.59
CA ILE A 31 -2.95 8.81 -5.42
C ILE A 31 -1.64 8.51 -4.68
N LYS A 32 -0.71 9.48 -4.67
CA LYS A 32 0.53 9.38 -3.88
C LYS A 32 0.25 9.54 -2.38
N THR A 33 0.72 8.59 -1.59
CA THR A 33 0.55 8.59 -0.14
C THR A 33 1.80 8.09 0.60
N TRP A 34 2.11 8.78 1.70
CA TRP A 34 3.09 8.32 2.70
C TRP A 34 2.40 7.65 3.89
N SER A 35 1.07 7.78 4.00
CA SER A 35 0.32 7.18 5.09
C SER A 35 0.14 5.68 4.87
N ARG A 36 1.10 4.90 5.39
CA ARG A 36 1.03 3.43 5.44
C ARG A 36 0.10 2.91 6.54
N ARG A 37 -0.32 3.79 7.45
CA ARG A 37 -1.15 3.47 8.62
C ARG A 37 -2.66 3.50 8.34
N SER A 38 -3.07 4.16 7.26
CA SER A 38 -4.46 4.29 6.84
C SER A 38 -5.05 2.92 6.51
N THR A 39 -6.28 2.71 6.97
CA THR A 39 -7.06 1.50 6.73
C THR A 39 -7.83 1.66 5.43
N ILE A 40 -7.95 0.61 4.65
CA ILE A 40 -8.72 0.61 3.41
C ILE A 40 -10.22 0.56 3.79
N ILE A 41 -10.95 1.60 3.37
CA ILE A 41 -12.40 1.74 3.52
C ILE A 41 -13.07 1.30 2.20
N PRO A 42 -14.30 0.76 2.22
CA PRO A 42 -15.03 0.40 0.99
C PRO A 42 -15.04 1.48 -0.11
N ASP A 43 -15.14 2.76 0.26
CA ASP A 43 -15.14 3.90 -0.67
C ASP A 43 -13.83 4.03 -1.49
N MET A 44 -12.77 3.33 -1.10
CA MET A 44 -11.47 3.35 -1.78
C MET A 44 -11.31 2.23 -2.81
N VAL A 45 -12.29 1.34 -2.93
CA VAL A 45 -12.26 0.23 -3.90
C VAL A 45 -12.25 0.77 -5.31
N GLY A 46 -11.37 0.22 -6.16
CA GLY A 46 -11.20 0.67 -7.55
C GLY A 46 -10.24 1.85 -7.73
N LEU A 47 -9.69 2.40 -6.64
CA LEU A 47 -8.65 3.44 -6.69
C LEU A 47 -7.25 2.81 -6.65
N THR A 48 -6.29 3.49 -7.29
CA THR A 48 -4.87 3.13 -7.24
C THR A 48 -4.13 4.05 -6.27
N PHE A 49 -3.49 3.47 -5.26
CA PHE A 49 -2.64 4.21 -4.32
C PHE A 49 -1.18 3.92 -4.58
N SER A 50 -0.39 4.97 -4.79
CA SER A 50 1.06 4.90 -4.80
C SER A 50 1.56 5.03 -3.35
N VAL A 51 1.86 3.89 -2.72
CA VAL A 51 2.25 3.80 -1.30
C VAL A 51 3.77 3.83 -1.16
N TYR A 52 4.30 4.79 -0.39
CA TYR A 52 5.73 4.89 -0.13
C TYR A 52 6.24 3.73 0.73
N ASN A 53 7.33 3.08 0.31
CA ASN A 53 7.92 1.94 1.02
C ASN A 53 9.22 2.27 1.79
N GLY A 54 9.67 3.53 1.78
CA GLY A 54 10.97 3.97 2.33
C GLY A 54 12.03 4.27 1.27
N LYS A 55 11.79 3.91 0.01
CA LYS A 55 12.66 4.25 -1.13
C LYS A 55 11.87 4.78 -2.32
N GLN A 56 10.79 4.09 -2.67
CA GLN A 56 9.98 4.39 -3.85
C GLN A 56 8.48 4.25 -3.54
N PHE A 57 7.67 4.72 -4.47
CA PHE A 57 6.22 4.56 -4.41
C PHE A 57 5.81 3.32 -5.19
N ILE A 58 5.19 2.36 -4.49
CA ILE A 58 4.66 1.14 -5.09
C ILE A 58 3.18 1.40 -5.42
N PRO A 59 2.74 1.25 -6.70
CA PRO A 59 1.33 1.35 -7.04
C PRO A 59 0.59 0.10 -6.54
N VAL A 60 -0.45 0.32 -5.76
CA VAL A 60 -1.36 -0.70 -5.22
C VAL A 60 -2.75 -0.39 -5.73
N TYR A 61 -3.32 -1.30 -6.51
CA TYR A 61 -4.72 -1.23 -6.92
C TYR A 61 -5.60 -1.90 -5.87
N VAL A 62 -6.60 -1.19 -5.36
CA VAL A 62 -7.42 -1.65 -4.24
C VAL A 62 -8.62 -2.45 -4.73
N THR A 63 -8.73 -3.69 -4.25
CA THR A 63 -9.88 -4.58 -4.47
C THR A 63 -10.70 -4.74 -3.19
N GLU A 64 -11.92 -5.25 -3.29
CA GLU A 64 -12.84 -5.44 -2.15
C GLU A 64 -12.24 -6.33 -1.04
N ASN A 65 -11.48 -7.35 -1.43
CA ASN A 65 -10.82 -8.27 -0.48
C ASN A 65 -9.75 -7.58 0.39
N MET A 66 -9.33 -6.36 0.04
CA MET A 66 -8.35 -5.59 0.81
C MET A 66 -8.99 -4.70 1.87
N VAL A 67 -10.32 -4.60 1.93
CA VAL A 67 -11.03 -3.78 2.92
C VAL A 67 -10.70 -4.26 4.34
N GLY A 68 -10.43 -3.32 5.25
CA GLY A 68 -10.04 -3.61 6.63
C GLY A 68 -8.53 -3.79 6.84
N HIS A 69 -7.75 -4.03 5.78
CA HIS A 69 -6.29 -4.05 5.84
C HIS A 69 -5.69 -2.64 5.80
N LYS A 70 -4.41 -2.52 6.15
CA LYS A 70 -3.67 -1.26 6.04
C LYS A 70 -2.95 -1.15 4.70
N LEU A 71 -2.87 0.07 4.16
CA LEU A 71 -2.11 0.34 2.93
C LEU A 71 -0.65 -0.12 3.00
N GLY A 72 -0.05 -0.09 4.20
CA GLY A 72 1.32 -0.54 4.42
C GLY A 72 1.56 -2.04 4.24
N GLU A 73 0.52 -2.87 4.33
CA GLU A 73 0.63 -4.34 4.19
C GLU A 73 0.93 -4.75 2.74
N PHE A 74 0.49 -3.94 1.78
CA PHE A 74 0.69 -4.17 0.35
C PHE A 74 1.99 -3.54 -0.18
N SER A 75 2.81 -2.95 0.69
CA SER A 75 4.06 -2.26 0.33
C SER A 75 5.21 -2.74 1.20
N MET A 76 5.99 -3.69 0.65
CA MET A 76 7.13 -4.30 1.34
C MET A 76 8.26 -3.27 1.55
N THR A 77 8.76 -3.17 2.79
CA THR A 77 9.80 -2.20 3.19
C THR A 77 11.21 -2.75 3.11
N ARG A 78 11.38 -4.08 3.18
CA ARG A 78 12.69 -4.74 3.16
C ARG A 78 12.63 -5.87 2.16
N THR A 79 13.64 -5.96 1.31
CA THR A 79 13.83 -7.12 0.43
C THR A 79 14.62 -8.17 1.21
N PHE A 80 13.94 -9.17 1.75
CA PHE A 80 14.62 -10.32 2.33
C PHE A 80 15.13 -11.22 1.20
N ARG A 81 16.44 -11.41 1.10
CA ARG A 81 17.08 -12.23 0.05
C ARG A 81 17.39 -13.67 0.50
N GLY A 82 16.88 -14.08 1.66
CA GLY A 82 17.24 -15.36 2.29
C GLY A 82 18.46 -15.27 3.21
N HIS A 83 18.62 -16.27 4.06
CA HIS A 83 19.88 -16.50 4.76
C HIS A 83 20.83 -17.15 3.75
N ARG A 84 21.83 -16.39 3.27
CA ARG A 84 22.87 -16.95 2.40
C ARG A 84 23.56 -18.09 3.15
N LYS A 85 23.33 -19.34 2.76
CA LYS A 85 24.44 -20.29 2.68
C LYS A 85 25.28 -19.80 1.52
N THR A 86 26.57 -19.60 1.76
CA THR A 86 27.52 -19.22 0.73
C THR A 86 27.61 -20.37 -0.27
N GLU A 87 26.72 -20.42 -1.25
CA GLU A 87 27.01 -21.15 -2.48
C GLU A 87 27.99 -20.27 -3.25
N THR A 88 29.22 -20.77 -3.32
CA THR A 88 30.28 -20.29 -4.19
C THR A 88 29.70 -19.96 -5.56
N ALA A 89 29.87 -18.71 -5.99
CA ALA A 89 29.47 -18.27 -7.32
C ALA A 89 30.22 -19.11 -8.38
N ALA A 90 29.54 -20.09 -8.97
CA ALA A 90 29.94 -20.64 -10.26
C ALA A 90 29.53 -19.62 -11.32
N GLY A 91 30.48 -18.75 -11.67
CA GLY A 91 30.34 -17.86 -12.82
C GLY A 91 30.10 -18.69 -14.08
N GLY A 92 29.09 -18.32 -14.86
CA GLY A 92 28.80 -18.90 -16.15
C GLY A 92 28.21 -17.84 -17.07
N LYS A 93 29.09 -17.13 -17.79
CA LYS A 93 28.74 -16.42 -19.02
C LYS A 93 28.17 -17.43 -20.01
N LYS A 94 27.02 -17.14 -20.61
CA LYS A 94 26.72 -17.37 -22.03
C LYS A 94 25.76 -16.28 -22.48
#